data_AF-A0A7V6TFJ6-F1
#
_entry.id   AF-A0A7V6TFJ6-F1
#
_cell.length_a   1.000
_cell.length_b   1.000
_cell.length_c   1.000
_cell.angle_alpha   90.00
_cell.angle_beta   90.00
_cell.angle_gamma   90.00
#
_symmetry.space_group_name_H-M   'P 1'
#
loop_
_entity.id
_entity.type
_entity.pdbx_description
1 polymer ?
#
loop_
_entity_poly.entity_id
_entity_poly.type
_entity_poly.pdbx_seq_one_letter_code
_entity_poly.pdbx_strand_id
1 'polypeptide(L)'
;MKQIEYSDISDIAYNRIVESINKMIKEQFRFLNIVDDVTNQIFIDLFKASMPGIADEAFQESIDAATPKAVENTFKYYQKISFSYCFSKTKQPELSEDISQEAIMAMLKSKNKINNINAWLFQVTNNLLCKYYESQKQERELFEMLRNNAAVIQQLDAHDDSFDIVNLSDSDKEAIIASEEFQEYEKMISFKSLKEFAESMDVSEKVAQKRKEKIIRDLKSKTKVAMGWQVSRSILNYNQYNAIQKFIRELLSMENIERYVKSDEELSLKVQSIMQGINEIHDWKIIMQDSKTFRLTVFSLDESIGPRAVTFTLFLNHRNSVLIKDFKENEFVAAHKLPKNFRIPRQMGMSMLSYEDILAMLKQDE
;
A
#
# COMPACT_ATOMS: atom_id res chain seq x y z
N MET A 1 30.00 60.32 -34.62
CA MET A 1 29.47 59.92 -33.30
C MET A 1 28.12 60.59 -33.14
N LYS A 2 27.01 59.84 -33.18
CA LYS A 2 25.69 60.38 -32.82
C LYS A 2 25.59 60.29 -31.30
N GLN A 3 25.47 61.44 -30.63
CA GLN A 3 25.12 61.50 -29.22
C GLN A 3 23.74 60.83 -29.05
N ILE A 4 23.70 59.82 -28.20
CA ILE A 4 22.46 59.27 -27.67
C ILE A 4 22.03 60.26 -26.59
N GLU A 5 21.08 61.15 -26.92
CA GLU A 5 20.40 61.95 -25.92
C GLU A 5 19.49 61.01 -25.12
N TYR A 6 19.83 60.81 -23.85
CA TYR A 6 18.95 60.17 -22.88
C TYR A 6 17.87 61.18 -22.53
N SER A 7 16.61 60.91 -22.91
CA SER A 7 15.48 61.68 -22.40
C SER A 7 15.26 61.27 -20.95
N ASP A 8 15.65 62.13 -20.01
CA ASP A 8 15.34 61.92 -18.60
C ASP A 8 13.82 61.86 -18.41
N ILE A 9 13.32 60.77 -17.83
CA ILE A 9 11.95 60.69 -17.33
C ILE A 9 11.88 61.73 -16.21
N SER A 10 11.02 62.75 -16.34
CA SER A 10 10.85 63.75 -15.27
C SER A 10 10.47 63.06 -13.95
N ASP A 11 10.97 63.55 -12.81
CA ASP A 11 10.67 63.01 -11.48
C ASP A 11 9.15 62.87 -11.22
N ILE A 12 8.34 63.73 -11.85
CA ILE A 12 6.87 63.72 -11.76
C ILE A 12 6.29 62.51 -12.50
N ALA A 13 6.81 62.18 -13.69
CA ALA A 13 6.41 61.00 -14.45
C ALA A 13 6.87 59.71 -13.76
N TYR A 14 8.08 59.69 -13.20
CA TYR A 14 8.60 58.56 -12.43
C TYR A 14 7.70 58.21 -11.22
N ASN A 15 7.36 59.21 -10.41
CA ASN A 15 6.54 59.00 -9.21
C ASN A 15 5.11 58.53 -9.55
N ARG A 16 4.51 59.03 -10.63
CA ARG A 16 3.18 58.59 -11.09
C ARG A 16 3.17 57.13 -11.56
N ILE A 17 4.21 56.70 -12.28
CA ILE A 17 4.36 55.31 -12.73
C ILE A 17 4.45 54.37 -11.52
N VAL A 18 5.30 54.73 -10.56
CA VAL A 18 5.49 53.96 -9.33
C VAL A 18 4.20 53.87 -8.53
N GLU A 19 3.42 54.95 -8.43
CA GLU A 19 2.12 54.96 -7.75
C GLU A 19 1.07 54.07 -8.45
N SER A 20 0.99 54.10 -9.77
CA SER A 20 0.07 53.27 -10.55
C SER A 20 0.38 51.79 -10.41
N ILE A 21 1.66 51.41 -10.57
CA ILE A 21 2.13 50.03 -10.42
C ILE A 21 1.93 49.55 -8.97
N ASN A 22 2.24 50.40 -7.99
CA ASN A 22 1.99 50.11 -6.58
C ASN A 22 0.53 49.74 -6.32
N LYS A 23 -0.41 50.51 -6.87
CA LYS A 23 -1.84 50.27 -6.68
C LYS A 23 -2.26 48.94 -7.28
N MET A 24 -1.91 48.69 -8.55
CA MET A 24 -2.28 47.47 -9.27
C MET A 24 -1.72 46.20 -8.61
N ILE A 25 -0.44 46.22 -8.23
CA ILE A 25 0.22 45.07 -7.61
C ILE A 25 -0.28 44.84 -6.19
N LYS A 26 -0.54 45.88 -5.40
CA LYS A 26 -1.09 45.72 -4.04
C LYS A 26 -2.52 45.17 -4.05
N GLU A 27 -3.31 45.48 -5.08
CA GLU A 27 -4.65 44.93 -5.28
C GLU A 27 -4.61 43.44 -5.67
N GLN A 28 -3.70 43.04 -6.58
CA GLN A 28 -3.62 41.66 -7.08
C GLN A 28 -2.76 40.72 -6.22
N PHE A 29 -1.70 41.24 -5.59
CA PHE A 29 -0.69 40.48 -4.85
C PHE A 29 -0.48 41.05 -3.43
N ARG A 30 -1.58 41.21 -2.68
CA ARG A 30 -1.63 41.84 -1.34
C ARG A 30 -0.59 41.32 -0.32
N PHE A 31 -0.13 40.09 -0.49
CA PHE A 31 0.77 39.40 0.45
C PHE A 31 2.22 39.31 -0.05
N LEU A 32 2.52 39.80 -1.27
CA LEU A 32 3.85 39.72 -1.86
C LEU A 32 4.46 41.13 -2.02
N ASN A 33 5.69 41.30 -1.55
CA ASN A 33 6.43 42.54 -1.77
C ASN A 33 7.19 42.52 -3.10
N ILE A 34 6.47 42.43 -4.23
CA ILE A 34 7.05 42.36 -5.59
C ILE A 34 7.05 43.70 -6.34
N VAL A 35 6.54 44.76 -5.71
CA VAL A 35 6.32 46.05 -6.38
C VAL A 35 7.62 46.57 -6.99
N ASP A 36 8.70 46.58 -6.22
CA ASP A 36 9.99 47.10 -6.67
C ASP A 36 10.57 46.25 -7.81
N ASP A 37 10.44 44.93 -7.72
CA ASP A 37 10.96 44.01 -8.74
C ASP A 37 10.20 44.12 -10.07
N VAL A 38 8.87 44.24 -10.03
CA VAL A 38 8.04 44.45 -11.22
C VAL A 38 8.25 45.84 -11.81
N THR A 39 8.37 46.86 -10.95
CA THR A 39 8.66 48.25 -11.36
C THR A 39 10.00 48.34 -12.09
N ASN A 40 11.03 47.67 -11.57
CA ASN A 40 12.35 47.59 -12.22
C ASN A 40 12.28 46.90 -13.58
N GLN A 41 11.47 45.84 -13.74
CA GLN A 41 11.28 45.18 -15.04
C GLN A 41 10.56 46.08 -16.05
N ILE A 42 9.52 46.80 -15.62
CA ILE A 42 8.79 47.74 -16.47
C ILE A 42 9.72 48.88 -16.92
N PHE A 43 10.53 49.43 -16.02
CA PHE A 43 11.51 50.44 -16.40
C PHE A 43 12.55 49.90 -17.39
N ILE A 44 13.10 48.70 -17.18
CA ILE A 44 14.04 48.06 -18.11
C ILE A 44 13.42 47.90 -19.51
N ASP A 45 12.15 47.51 -19.60
CA ASP A 45 11.45 47.33 -20.87
C ASP A 45 11.12 48.68 -21.55
N LEU A 46 10.75 49.70 -20.77
CA LEU A 46 10.52 51.08 -21.27
C LEU A 46 11.81 51.74 -21.77
N PHE A 47 12.93 51.56 -21.07
CA PHE A 47 14.25 52.06 -21.50
C PHE A 47 14.70 51.42 -22.82
N LYS A 48 14.42 50.13 -23.02
CA LYS A 48 14.73 49.43 -24.28
C LYS A 48 13.83 49.87 -25.43
N ALA A 49 12.61 50.30 -25.14
CA ALA A 49 11.63 50.70 -26.15
C ALA A 49 11.89 52.09 -26.77
N SER A 50 12.78 52.93 -26.19
CA SER A 50 13.13 54.28 -26.68
C SER A 50 11.91 55.08 -27.12
N MET A 51 11.03 55.45 -26.18
CA MET A 51 9.80 56.18 -26.50
C MET A 51 10.05 57.71 -26.48
N PRO A 52 10.03 58.41 -27.62
CA PRO A 52 10.09 59.87 -27.65
C PRO A 52 8.68 60.43 -27.44
N GLY A 53 8.52 61.31 -26.44
CA GLY A 53 7.42 62.27 -26.30
C GLY A 53 6.01 61.72 -26.54
N ILE A 54 5.41 61.11 -25.51
CA ILE A 54 4.03 60.58 -25.59
C ILE A 54 3.15 61.32 -24.59
N ALA A 55 1.94 61.68 -25.03
CA ALA A 55 0.90 62.28 -24.20
C ALA A 55 0.42 61.33 -23.09
N ASP A 56 0.07 61.87 -21.93
CA ASP A 56 -0.19 61.16 -20.66
C ASP A 56 -1.11 59.92 -20.77
N GLU A 57 -2.11 59.92 -21.64
CA GLU A 57 -3.07 58.81 -21.79
C GLU A 57 -2.48 57.59 -22.53
N ALA A 58 -1.75 57.81 -23.62
CA ALA A 58 -1.10 56.73 -24.38
C ALA A 58 0.07 56.09 -23.60
N PHE A 59 0.62 56.83 -22.63
CA PHE A 59 1.64 56.36 -21.73
C PHE A 59 1.07 55.40 -20.66
N GLN A 60 -0.12 55.70 -20.13
CA GLN A 60 -0.80 54.83 -19.17
C GLN A 60 -1.26 53.50 -19.80
N GLU A 61 -1.82 53.54 -21.01
CA GLU A 61 -2.17 52.33 -21.77
C GLU A 61 -0.96 51.42 -22.04
N SER A 62 0.21 52.02 -22.27
CA SER A 62 1.46 51.28 -22.47
C SER A 62 1.94 50.57 -21.20
N ILE A 63 1.73 51.17 -20.02
CA ILE A 63 2.06 50.57 -18.72
C ILE A 63 1.12 49.41 -18.41
N ASP A 64 -0.18 49.59 -18.64
CA ASP A 64 -1.18 48.56 -18.41
C ASP A 64 -0.95 47.34 -19.33
N ALA A 65 -0.53 47.57 -20.58
CA ALA A 65 -0.16 46.51 -21.51
C ALA A 65 1.16 45.80 -21.15
N ALA A 66 2.14 46.51 -20.55
CA ALA A 66 3.44 45.96 -20.17
C ALA A 66 3.43 45.20 -18.83
N THR A 67 2.50 45.55 -17.93
CA THR A 67 2.46 45.02 -16.55
C THR A 67 2.32 43.48 -16.47
N PRO A 68 1.41 42.81 -17.23
CA PRO A 68 1.29 41.35 -17.17
C PRO A 68 2.59 40.62 -17.52
N LYS A 69 3.30 41.11 -18.54
CA LYS A 69 4.58 40.52 -18.99
C LYS A 69 5.70 40.75 -17.98
N ALA A 70 5.74 41.92 -17.34
CA ALA A 70 6.70 42.21 -16.28
C ALA A 70 6.48 41.34 -15.04
N VAL A 71 5.22 41.07 -14.69
CA VAL A 71 4.85 40.13 -13.62
C VAL A 71 5.32 38.71 -13.96
N GLU A 72 5.03 38.21 -15.17
CA GLU A 72 5.51 36.90 -15.61
C GLU A 72 7.04 36.77 -15.55
N ASN A 73 7.77 37.79 -16.02
CA ASN A 73 9.23 37.80 -15.98
C ASN A 73 9.78 37.76 -14.55
N THR A 74 9.10 38.44 -13.62
CA THR A 74 9.46 38.46 -12.20
C THR A 74 9.29 37.06 -11.58
N PHE A 75 8.16 36.39 -11.84
CA PHE A 75 7.96 35.02 -11.38
C PHE A 75 8.89 34.00 -12.06
N LYS A 76 9.20 34.17 -13.35
CA LYS A 76 10.22 33.36 -14.05
C LYS A 76 11.59 33.51 -13.41
N TYR A 77 11.96 34.72 -12.99
CA TYR A 77 13.22 34.97 -12.29
C TYR A 77 13.26 34.24 -10.93
N TYR A 78 12.20 34.34 -10.13
CA TYR A 78 12.08 33.62 -8.86
C TYR A 78 12.08 32.10 -9.02
N GLN A 79 11.41 31.61 -10.06
CA GLN A 79 11.42 30.18 -10.41
C GLN A 79 12.85 29.75 -10.74
N LYS A 80 13.59 30.53 -11.53
CA LYS A 80 14.99 30.24 -11.88
C LYS A 80 15.92 30.20 -10.67
N ILE A 81 15.71 31.06 -9.67
CA ILE A 81 16.46 31.02 -8.40
C ILE A 81 16.19 29.69 -7.69
N SER A 82 14.91 29.34 -7.53
CA SER A 82 14.48 28.11 -6.84
C SER A 82 14.98 26.86 -7.58
N PHE A 83 14.87 26.85 -8.92
CA PHE A 83 15.41 25.83 -9.80
C PHE A 83 16.93 25.67 -9.63
N SER A 84 17.68 26.77 -9.66
CA SER A 84 19.14 26.74 -9.54
C SER A 84 19.58 26.17 -8.19
N TYR A 85 18.87 26.53 -7.13
CA TYR A 85 19.09 25.97 -5.80
C TYR A 85 18.79 24.46 -5.77
N CYS A 86 17.62 24.03 -6.24
CA CYS A 86 17.25 22.62 -6.35
C CYS A 86 18.27 21.82 -7.16
N PHE A 87 18.60 22.29 -8.35
CA PHE A 87 19.52 21.62 -9.25
C PHE A 87 20.93 21.50 -8.66
N SER A 88 21.36 22.47 -7.85
CA SER A 88 22.63 22.38 -7.12
C SER A 88 22.68 21.19 -6.16
N LYS A 89 21.52 20.78 -5.61
CA LYS A 89 21.37 19.70 -4.62
C LYS A 89 21.01 18.35 -5.25
N THR A 90 20.06 18.33 -6.18
CA THR A 90 19.50 17.10 -6.75
C THR A 90 20.27 16.62 -7.98
N LYS A 91 20.88 17.55 -8.75
CA LYS A 91 21.45 17.30 -10.08
C LYS A 91 20.46 16.69 -11.08
N GLN A 92 19.16 16.79 -10.81
CA GLN A 92 18.09 16.25 -11.65
C GLN A 92 17.24 17.40 -12.20
N PRO A 93 17.20 17.60 -13.53
CA PRO A 93 16.52 18.74 -14.12
C PRO A 93 15.00 18.68 -13.94
N GLU A 94 14.38 17.51 -14.16
CA GLU A 94 12.92 17.33 -14.04
C GLU A 94 12.43 17.60 -12.61
N LEU A 95 13.05 16.94 -11.62
CA LEU A 95 12.73 17.17 -10.20
C LEU A 95 12.94 18.62 -9.77
N SER A 96 13.98 19.28 -10.31
CA SER A 96 14.25 20.68 -9.99
C SER A 96 13.20 21.61 -10.57
N GLU A 97 12.68 21.29 -11.76
CA GLU A 97 11.58 22.01 -12.38
C GLU A 97 10.31 21.88 -11.52
N ASP A 98 9.92 20.65 -11.17
CA ASP A 98 8.73 20.36 -10.36
C ASP A 98 8.76 21.10 -9.01
N ILE A 99 9.85 20.97 -8.25
CA ILE A 99 9.98 21.62 -6.95
C ILE A 99 10.01 23.15 -7.10
N SER A 100 10.64 23.69 -8.14
CA SER A 100 10.66 25.13 -8.38
C SER A 100 9.26 25.67 -8.70
N GLN A 101 8.47 24.95 -9.48
CA GLN A 101 7.09 25.31 -9.78
C GLN A 101 6.21 25.23 -8.53
N GLU A 102 6.38 24.18 -7.72
CA GLU A 102 5.65 24.02 -6.46
C GLU A 102 6.01 25.13 -5.44
N ALA A 103 7.27 25.57 -5.39
CA ALA A 103 7.70 26.69 -4.56
C ALA A 103 7.01 28.00 -4.98
N ILE A 104 6.89 28.27 -6.28
CA ILE A 104 6.16 29.43 -6.80
C ILE A 104 4.66 29.31 -6.51
N MET A 105 4.08 28.12 -6.66
CA MET A 105 2.69 27.85 -6.32
C MET A 105 2.41 28.10 -4.83
N ALA A 106 3.30 27.66 -3.95
CA ALA A 106 3.22 27.92 -2.51
C ALA A 106 3.30 29.43 -2.20
N MET A 107 4.11 30.17 -2.95
CA MET A 107 4.23 31.63 -2.82
C MET A 107 2.91 32.33 -3.16
N LEU A 108 2.30 31.96 -4.29
CA LEU A 108 1.02 32.52 -4.74
C LEU A 108 -0.14 32.17 -3.80
N LYS A 109 -0.10 31.00 -3.16
CA LYS A 109 -1.11 30.55 -2.18
C LYS A 109 -0.88 31.09 -0.76
N SER A 110 0.24 31.78 -0.51
CA SER A 110 0.56 32.30 0.82
C SER A 110 -0.45 33.37 1.25
N LYS A 111 -0.96 33.24 2.49
CA LYS A 111 -1.81 34.24 3.15
C LYS A 111 -1.00 35.19 4.05
N ASN A 112 0.31 34.99 4.14
CA ASN A 112 1.21 35.76 4.99
C ASN A 112 2.01 36.75 4.15
N LYS A 113 2.27 37.95 4.70
CA LYS A 113 3.13 38.94 4.04
C LYS A 113 4.55 38.41 3.91
N ILE A 114 5.05 38.33 2.68
CA ILE A 114 6.41 37.92 2.36
C ILE A 114 7.23 39.18 2.07
N ASN A 115 8.08 39.57 3.03
CA ASN A 115 8.90 40.77 2.92
C ASN A 115 10.20 40.51 2.15
N ASN A 116 10.86 39.36 2.39
CA ASN A 116 12.06 38.93 1.67
C ASN A 116 11.75 37.67 0.86
N ILE A 117 11.44 37.88 -0.42
CA ILE A 117 10.99 36.83 -1.33
C ILE A 117 12.09 35.80 -1.58
N ASN A 118 13.34 36.24 -1.77
CA ASN A 118 14.46 35.33 -2.00
C ASN A 118 14.68 34.41 -0.80
N ALA A 119 14.77 34.95 0.41
CA ALA A 119 14.95 34.15 1.62
C ALA A 119 13.78 33.17 1.85
N TRP A 120 12.55 33.63 1.59
CA TRP A 120 11.36 32.79 1.69
C TRP A 120 11.36 31.66 0.67
N LEU A 121 11.70 31.94 -0.60
CA LEU A 121 11.82 30.94 -1.65
C LEU A 121 12.90 29.90 -1.33
N PHE A 122 14.05 30.33 -0.83
CA PHE A 122 15.09 29.39 -0.37
C PHE A 122 14.58 28.47 0.73
N GLN A 123 13.90 29.02 1.74
CA GLN A 123 13.35 28.25 2.84
C GLN A 123 12.29 27.23 2.36
N VAL A 124 11.35 27.66 1.52
CA VAL A 124 10.29 26.80 1.01
C VAL A 124 10.85 25.72 0.08
N THR A 125 11.73 26.09 -0.84
CA THR A 125 12.40 25.14 -1.73
C THR A 125 13.19 24.10 -0.93
N ASN A 126 13.89 24.52 0.12
CA ASN A 126 14.59 23.60 1.01
C ASN A 126 13.64 22.64 1.74
N ASN A 127 12.52 23.15 2.26
CA ASN A 127 11.52 22.33 2.93
C ASN A 127 10.87 21.31 1.98
N LEU A 128 10.59 21.71 0.73
CA LEU A 128 10.08 20.81 -0.31
C LEU A 128 11.09 19.71 -0.65
N LEU A 129 12.38 20.06 -0.76
CA LEU A 129 13.45 19.07 -0.94
C LEU A 129 13.53 18.09 0.23
N CYS A 130 13.49 18.58 1.47
CA CYS A 130 13.48 17.71 2.66
C CYS A 130 12.30 16.74 2.61
N LYS A 131 11.09 17.23 2.33
CA LYS A 131 9.89 16.39 2.18
C LYS A 131 10.04 15.34 1.08
N TYR A 132 10.61 15.72 -0.06
CA TYR A 132 10.86 14.78 -1.16
C TYR A 132 11.81 13.65 -0.73
N TYR A 133 12.93 13.98 -0.08
CA TYR A 133 13.88 12.96 0.40
C TYR A 133 13.29 12.07 1.51
N GLU A 134 12.49 12.64 2.41
CA GLU A 134 11.77 11.88 3.43
C GLU A 134 10.77 10.92 2.80
N SER A 135 9.98 11.39 1.83
CA SER A 135 9.03 10.56 1.09
C SER A 135 9.74 9.44 0.32
N GLN A 136 10.85 9.75 -0.36
CA GLN A 136 11.62 8.74 -1.10
C GLN A 136 12.22 7.69 -0.16
N LYS A 137 12.70 8.11 1.02
CA LYS A 137 13.22 7.19 2.03
C LYS A 137 12.09 6.26 2.52
N GLN A 138 10.93 6.81 2.86
CA GLN A 138 9.76 6.03 3.28
C GLN A 138 9.30 5.05 2.20
N GLU A 139 9.28 5.48 0.93
CA GLU A 139 8.91 4.63 -0.20
C GLU A 139 9.90 3.47 -0.37
N ARG A 140 11.20 3.73 -0.25
CA ARG A 140 12.22 2.67 -0.29
C ARG A 140 12.08 1.69 0.87
N GLU A 141 11.89 2.19 2.09
CA GLU A 141 11.68 1.36 3.28
C GLU A 141 10.42 0.48 3.12
N LEU A 142 9.32 1.07 2.62
CA LEU A 142 8.10 0.33 2.31
C LEU A 142 8.33 -0.72 1.22
N PHE A 143 9.02 -0.37 0.14
CA PHE A 143 9.34 -1.29 -0.95
C PHE A 143 10.19 -2.47 -0.46
N GLU A 144 11.22 -2.22 0.33
CA GLU A 144 12.06 -3.26 0.92
C GLU A 144 11.26 -4.17 1.86
N MET A 145 10.43 -3.59 2.73
CA MET A 145 9.53 -4.36 3.60
C MET A 145 8.57 -5.25 2.79
N LEU A 146 7.93 -4.71 1.75
CA LEU A 146 7.02 -5.46 0.88
C LEU A 146 7.74 -6.58 0.12
N ARG A 147 8.95 -6.31 -0.38
CA ARG A 147 9.79 -7.30 -1.06
C ARG A 147 10.18 -8.44 -0.12
N ASN A 148 10.57 -8.13 1.11
CA ASN A 148 10.93 -9.12 2.12
C ASN A 148 9.72 -9.97 2.51
N ASN A 149 8.56 -9.34 2.75
CA ASN A 149 7.31 -10.04 3.03
C ASN A 149 6.91 -10.98 1.88
N ALA A 150 7.03 -10.53 0.62
CA ALA A 150 6.75 -11.36 -0.55
C ALA A 150 7.69 -12.57 -0.62
N ALA A 151 8.98 -12.41 -0.32
CA ALA A 151 9.94 -13.50 -0.29
C ALA A 151 9.61 -14.54 0.80
N VAL A 152 9.25 -14.10 2.01
CA VAL A 152 8.81 -15.00 3.09
C VAL A 152 7.56 -15.79 2.70
N ILE A 153 6.56 -15.13 2.12
CA ILE A 153 5.32 -15.80 1.69
C ILE A 153 5.63 -16.88 0.65
N GLN A 154 6.51 -16.60 -0.32
CA GLN A 154 6.93 -17.59 -1.31
C GLN A 154 7.61 -18.81 -0.67
N GLN A 155 8.46 -18.62 0.34
CA GLN A 155 9.09 -19.73 1.07
C GLN A 155 8.07 -20.53 1.89
N LEU A 156 7.09 -19.86 2.50
CA LEU A 156 6.03 -20.52 3.26
C LEU A 156 5.12 -21.37 2.38
N ASP A 157 4.87 -20.95 1.14
CA ASP A 157 4.05 -21.67 0.17
C ASP A 157 4.85 -22.70 -0.65
N ALA A 158 6.18 -22.61 -0.66
CA ALA A 158 7.04 -23.61 -1.29
C ALA A 158 6.95 -24.96 -0.57
N HIS A 159 7.01 -26.03 -1.36
CA HIS A 159 7.16 -27.41 -0.87
C HIS A 159 8.57 -27.73 -0.36
N ASP A 160 9.47 -26.74 -0.37
CA ASP A 160 10.83 -26.93 0.13
C ASP A 160 10.85 -27.11 1.65
N ASP A 161 11.82 -27.91 2.08
CA ASP A 161 12.10 -28.25 3.48
C ASP A 161 12.89 -27.15 4.20
N SER A 162 13.43 -26.20 3.43
CA SER A 162 14.14 -25.05 3.97
C SER A 162 13.17 -23.91 4.27
N PHE A 163 13.18 -23.46 5.52
CA PHE A 163 12.46 -22.27 5.96
C PHE A 163 13.44 -21.31 6.65
N ASP A 164 13.48 -20.07 6.18
CA ASP A 164 14.34 -19.02 6.70
C ASP A 164 13.50 -17.89 7.30
N ILE A 165 13.84 -17.49 8.52
CA ILE A 165 13.18 -16.41 9.26
C ILE A 165 13.88 -15.05 9.07
N VAL A 166 15.01 -14.99 8.36
CA VAL A 166 15.85 -13.78 8.21
C VAL A 166 15.05 -12.57 7.69
N ASN A 167 14.04 -12.80 6.85
CA ASN A 167 13.27 -11.74 6.20
C ASN A 167 12.00 -11.31 6.96
N LEU A 168 11.75 -11.86 8.15
CA LEU A 168 10.63 -11.46 9.01
C LEU A 168 10.91 -10.16 9.77
N SER A 169 9.85 -9.51 10.26
CA SER A 169 9.97 -8.36 11.16
C SER A 169 10.61 -8.78 12.49
N ASP A 170 11.28 -7.86 13.20
CA ASP A 170 11.96 -8.19 14.46
C ASP A 170 10.98 -8.71 15.52
N SER A 171 9.80 -8.10 15.61
CA SER A 171 8.72 -8.56 16.51
C SER A 171 8.26 -9.99 16.19
N ASP A 172 8.11 -10.34 14.90
CA ASP A 172 7.69 -11.69 14.50
C ASP A 172 8.80 -12.71 14.75
N LYS A 173 10.05 -12.33 14.48
CA LYS A 173 11.24 -13.16 14.76
C LYS A 173 11.33 -13.51 16.23
N GLU A 174 11.21 -12.53 17.12
CA GLU A 174 11.25 -12.77 18.57
C GLU A 174 10.18 -13.76 19.01
N ALA A 175 8.95 -13.59 18.51
CA ALA A 175 7.83 -14.49 18.83
C ALA A 175 8.03 -15.93 18.31
N ILE A 176 8.68 -16.09 17.15
CA ILE A 176 8.95 -17.40 16.54
C ILE A 176 10.16 -18.07 17.21
N ILE A 177 11.26 -17.35 17.42
CA ILE A 177 12.48 -17.89 18.06
C ILE A 177 12.18 -18.38 19.48
N ALA A 178 11.29 -17.69 20.20
CA ALA A 178 10.85 -18.11 21.53
C ALA A 178 9.93 -19.34 21.53
N SER A 179 9.49 -19.84 20.37
CA SER A 179 8.49 -20.90 20.26
C SER A 179 9.11 -22.30 20.29
N GLU A 180 8.35 -23.27 20.83
CA GLU A 180 8.77 -24.68 20.85
C GLU A 180 8.95 -25.22 19.43
N GLU A 181 8.11 -24.78 18.47
CA GLU A 181 8.19 -25.19 17.08
C GLU A 181 9.51 -24.81 16.42
N PHE A 182 10.06 -23.64 16.74
CA PHE A 182 11.36 -23.20 16.22
C PHE A 182 12.50 -24.00 16.85
N GLN A 183 12.45 -24.28 18.16
CA GLN A 183 13.45 -25.10 18.83
C GLN A 183 13.50 -26.53 18.29
N GLU A 184 12.34 -27.13 17.99
CA GLU A 184 12.27 -28.45 17.34
C GLU A 184 12.88 -28.42 15.93
N TYR A 185 12.62 -27.35 15.16
CA TYR A 185 13.17 -27.16 13.83
C TYR A 185 14.69 -26.94 13.85
N GLU A 186 15.20 -26.09 14.74
CA GLU A 186 16.64 -25.83 14.91
C GLU A 186 17.38 -27.13 15.27
N LYS A 187 16.82 -27.91 16.21
CA LYS A 187 17.36 -29.21 16.56
C LYS A 187 17.36 -30.16 15.36
N MET A 188 16.30 -30.19 14.55
CA MET A 188 16.20 -31.05 13.37
C MET A 188 17.24 -30.67 12.30
N ILE A 189 17.43 -29.38 11.98
CA ILE A 189 18.39 -28.94 10.96
C ILE A 189 19.86 -29.07 11.42
N SER A 190 20.10 -29.25 12.72
CA SER A 190 21.45 -29.48 13.24
C SER A 190 22.06 -30.82 12.81
N PHE A 191 21.23 -31.79 12.39
CA PHE A 191 21.67 -33.07 11.84
C PHE A 191 21.98 -32.96 10.35
N LYS A 192 23.04 -33.64 9.88
CA LYS A 192 23.49 -33.51 8.47
C LYS A 192 22.59 -34.23 7.48
N SER A 193 21.84 -35.23 7.95
CA SER A 193 20.95 -36.02 7.12
C SER A 193 19.72 -36.49 7.89
N LEU A 194 18.67 -36.82 7.15
CA LEU A 194 17.47 -37.45 7.71
C LEU A 194 17.79 -38.78 8.42
N LYS A 195 18.82 -39.49 7.94
CA LYS A 195 19.27 -40.75 8.54
C LYS A 195 19.88 -40.53 9.92
N GLU A 196 20.78 -39.55 10.08
CA GLU A 196 21.32 -39.17 11.38
C GLU A 196 20.22 -38.70 12.34
N PHE A 197 19.23 -37.95 11.83
CA PHE A 197 18.07 -37.55 12.61
C PHE A 197 17.25 -38.76 13.06
N ALA A 198 17.00 -39.73 12.18
CA ALA A 198 16.29 -40.98 12.49
C ALA A 198 17.02 -41.81 13.55
N GLU A 199 18.34 -41.97 13.42
CA GLU A 199 19.21 -42.66 14.37
C GLU A 199 19.20 -41.98 15.75
N SER A 200 19.26 -40.64 15.80
CA SER A 200 19.21 -39.88 17.06
C SER A 200 17.92 -40.07 17.86
N MET A 201 16.84 -40.44 17.17
CA MET A 201 15.51 -40.65 17.74
C MET A 201 15.15 -42.12 17.92
N ASP A 202 16.02 -43.06 17.52
CA ASP A 202 15.78 -44.50 17.48
C ASP A 202 14.50 -44.86 16.71
N VAL A 203 14.33 -44.30 15.51
CA VAL A 203 13.17 -44.55 14.63
C VAL A 203 13.59 -44.87 13.20
N SER A 204 12.66 -45.42 12.41
CA SER A 204 12.88 -45.60 10.97
C SER A 204 12.91 -44.26 10.23
N GLU A 205 13.62 -44.21 9.11
CA GLU A 205 13.68 -43.02 8.24
C GLU A 205 12.28 -42.54 7.80
N LYS A 206 11.33 -43.45 7.59
CA LYS A 206 9.93 -43.09 7.26
C LYS A 206 9.23 -42.36 8.40
N VAL A 207 9.48 -42.76 9.65
CA VAL A 207 8.93 -42.08 10.83
C VAL A 207 9.64 -40.73 11.02
N ALA A 208 10.95 -40.67 10.80
CA ALA A 208 11.72 -39.43 10.84
C ALA A 208 11.22 -38.41 9.79
N GLN A 209 10.94 -38.87 8.57
CA GLN A 209 10.37 -38.03 7.50
C GLN A 209 9.03 -37.44 7.92
N LYS A 210 8.13 -38.25 8.49
CA LYS A 210 6.83 -37.77 8.98
C LYS A 210 7.00 -36.76 10.14
N ARG A 211 7.99 -36.95 11.01
CA ARG A 211 8.31 -35.99 12.08
C ARG A 211 8.85 -34.68 11.50
N LYS A 212 9.73 -34.74 10.50
CA LYS A 212 10.23 -33.57 9.77
C LYS A 212 9.08 -32.77 9.14
N GLU A 213 8.18 -33.43 8.41
CA GLU A 213 6.99 -32.80 7.83
C GLU A 213 6.10 -32.12 8.88
N LYS A 214 5.95 -32.76 10.04
CA LYS A 214 5.23 -32.18 11.18
C LYS A 214 5.92 -30.91 11.70
N ILE A 215 7.21 -30.97 12.00
CA ILE A 215 7.99 -29.84 12.52
C ILE A 215 7.93 -28.64 11.55
N ILE A 216 8.18 -28.88 10.27
CA ILE A 216 8.15 -27.83 9.24
C ILE A 216 6.76 -27.21 9.15
N ARG A 217 5.70 -28.04 9.16
CA ARG A 217 4.33 -27.54 9.09
C ARG A 217 3.93 -26.74 10.33
N ASP A 218 4.29 -27.22 11.51
CA ASP A 218 4.02 -26.55 12.79
C ASP A 218 4.70 -25.18 12.81
N LEU A 219 5.96 -25.09 12.37
CA LEU A 219 6.69 -23.83 12.24
C LEU A 219 6.08 -22.89 11.18
N LYS A 220 5.79 -23.37 9.96
CA LYS A 220 5.14 -22.57 8.91
C LYS A 220 3.79 -22.01 9.39
N SER A 221 3.02 -22.81 10.13
CA SER A 221 1.77 -22.39 10.74
C SER A 221 1.97 -21.29 11.76
N LYS A 222 2.94 -21.45 12.67
CA LYS A 222 3.28 -20.45 13.69
C LYS A 222 3.68 -19.12 13.04
N THR A 223 4.55 -19.17 12.03
CA THR A 223 4.99 -17.99 11.28
C THR A 223 3.82 -17.27 10.64
N LYS A 224 2.94 -17.99 9.93
CA LYS A 224 1.78 -17.36 9.28
C LYS A 224 0.87 -16.65 10.29
N VAL A 225 0.61 -17.28 11.43
CA VAL A 225 -0.22 -16.67 12.48
C VAL A 225 0.48 -15.44 13.08
N ALA A 226 1.81 -15.50 13.32
CA ALA A 226 2.58 -14.35 13.80
C ALA A 226 2.50 -13.16 12.82
N MET A 227 2.65 -13.42 11.51
CA MET A 227 2.46 -12.44 10.44
C MET A 227 1.02 -11.92 10.29
N GLY A 228 0.06 -12.38 11.13
CA GLY A 228 -1.32 -11.94 11.12
C GLY A 228 -2.24 -12.68 10.14
N TRP A 229 -1.82 -13.81 9.60
CA TRP A 229 -2.70 -14.63 8.74
C TRP A 229 -3.80 -15.30 9.55
N GLN A 230 -5.04 -15.10 9.10
CA GLN A 230 -6.22 -15.73 9.69
C GLN A 230 -6.92 -16.67 8.71
N VAL A 231 -6.55 -16.65 7.43
CA VAL A 231 -7.26 -17.39 6.38
C VAL A 231 -6.28 -18.15 5.50
N SER A 232 -6.07 -19.42 5.80
CA SER A 232 -5.37 -20.37 4.92
C SER A 232 -5.44 -21.75 5.55
N ARG A 233 -5.27 -22.82 4.77
CA ARG A 233 -5.05 -24.17 5.32
C ARG A 233 -3.73 -24.28 6.08
N SER A 234 -2.78 -23.40 5.74
CA SER A 234 -1.43 -23.38 6.30
C SER A 234 -1.34 -22.69 7.67
N ILE A 235 -2.42 -22.02 8.14
CA ILE A 235 -2.51 -21.53 9.53
C ILE A 235 -2.79 -22.66 10.53
N LEU A 236 -3.04 -23.88 10.04
CA LEU A 236 -3.27 -25.06 10.85
C LEU A 236 -1.95 -25.81 11.01
N ASN A 237 -1.59 -26.05 12.28
CA ASN A 237 -0.50 -26.95 12.61
C ASN A 237 -0.80 -28.37 12.12
N TYR A 238 0.18 -29.25 12.14
CA TYR A 238 0.09 -30.60 11.61
C TYR A 238 -1.10 -31.40 12.17
N ASN A 239 -1.30 -31.33 13.48
CA ASN A 239 -2.36 -32.09 14.14
C ASN A 239 -3.75 -31.51 13.84
N GLN A 240 -3.89 -30.18 13.85
CA GLN A 240 -5.13 -29.49 13.49
C GLN A 240 -5.50 -29.77 12.03
N TYR A 241 -4.54 -29.70 11.11
CA TYR A 241 -4.77 -29.98 9.69
C TYR A 241 -5.27 -31.41 9.48
N ASN A 242 -4.61 -32.40 10.09
CA ASN A 242 -5.03 -33.79 9.98
C ASN A 242 -6.41 -34.04 10.62
N ALA A 243 -6.72 -33.37 11.73
CA ALA A 243 -8.03 -33.45 12.37
C ALA A 243 -9.14 -32.89 11.49
N ILE A 244 -8.90 -31.73 10.85
CA ILE A 244 -9.84 -31.11 9.90
C ILE A 244 -10.00 -32.00 8.65
N GLN A 245 -8.93 -32.54 8.09
CA GLN A 245 -9.02 -33.46 6.94
C GLN A 245 -9.77 -34.74 7.29
N LYS A 246 -9.57 -35.29 8.49
CA LYS A 246 -10.34 -36.43 9.00
C LYS A 246 -11.81 -36.07 9.13
N PHE A 247 -12.12 -34.92 9.75
CA PHE A 247 -13.48 -34.41 9.86
C PHE A 247 -14.17 -34.27 8.49
N ILE A 248 -13.51 -33.66 7.50
CA ILE A 248 -14.04 -33.50 6.14
C ILE A 248 -14.38 -34.85 5.49
N ARG A 249 -13.52 -35.87 5.68
CA ARG A 249 -13.78 -37.22 5.15
C ARG A 249 -14.96 -37.91 5.84
N GLU A 250 -15.05 -37.80 7.17
CA GLU A 250 -16.16 -38.38 7.95
C GLU A 250 -17.49 -37.63 7.71
N LEU A 251 -17.42 -36.33 7.41
CA LEU A 251 -18.57 -35.53 7.02
C LEU A 251 -19.19 -36.01 5.70
N LEU A 252 -18.34 -36.43 4.74
CA LEU A 252 -18.79 -37.00 3.46
C LEU A 252 -19.36 -38.42 3.59
N SER A 253 -18.76 -39.27 4.42
CA SER A 253 -19.30 -40.62 4.62
C SER A 253 -20.58 -40.65 5.48
N MET A 254 -20.93 -39.52 6.11
CA MET A 254 -21.98 -39.40 7.12
C MET A 254 -21.80 -40.34 8.33
N GLU A 255 -20.64 -40.98 8.45
CA GLU A 255 -20.31 -41.85 9.56
C GLU A 255 -19.81 -41.03 10.74
N ASN A 256 -20.19 -41.42 11.95
CA ASN A 256 -19.67 -40.84 13.20
C ASN A 256 -19.95 -39.33 13.42
N ILE A 257 -20.94 -38.74 12.72
CA ILE A 257 -21.32 -37.32 12.91
C ILE A 257 -21.62 -37.00 14.39
N GLU A 258 -22.24 -37.95 15.11
CA GLU A 258 -22.55 -37.86 16.54
C GLU A 258 -21.33 -37.49 17.41
N ARG A 259 -20.12 -37.92 17.02
CA ARG A 259 -18.87 -37.61 17.74
C ARG A 259 -18.52 -36.14 17.68
N TYR A 260 -18.94 -35.44 16.64
CA TYR A 260 -18.63 -34.03 16.41
C TYR A 260 -19.65 -33.09 17.06
N VAL A 261 -20.84 -33.57 17.40
CA VAL A 261 -21.92 -32.75 17.99
C VAL A 261 -22.12 -33.01 19.50
N LYS A 262 -21.20 -33.73 20.15
CA LYS A 262 -21.31 -34.14 21.58
C LYS A 262 -22.67 -34.76 21.94
N SER A 263 -23.20 -35.63 21.09
CA SER A 263 -24.50 -36.28 21.30
C SER A 263 -25.72 -35.35 21.29
N ASP A 264 -25.60 -34.15 20.71
CA ASP A 264 -26.77 -33.34 20.32
C ASP A 264 -27.45 -33.98 19.10
N GLU A 265 -28.50 -34.77 19.33
CA GLU A 265 -29.24 -35.49 18.28
C GLU A 265 -29.87 -34.54 17.26
N GLU A 266 -30.40 -33.40 17.71
CA GLU A 266 -31.03 -32.41 16.84
C GLU A 266 -29.98 -31.81 15.88
N LEU A 267 -28.82 -31.44 16.41
CA LEU A 267 -27.71 -30.92 15.61
C LEU A 267 -27.16 -31.99 14.66
N SER A 268 -27.06 -33.24 15.11
CA SER A 268 -26.64 -34.38 14.27
C SER A 268 -27.54 -34.54 13.04
N LEU A 269 -28.86 -34.58 13.25
CA LEU A 269 -29.86 -34.72 12.19
C LEU A 269 -29.81 -33.54 11.21
N LYS A 270 -29.64 -32.33 11.73
CA LYS A 270 -29.50 -31.12 10.91
C LYS A 270 -28.23 -31.14 10.05
N VAL A 271 -27.10 -31.57 10.60
CA VAL A 271 -25.83 -31.73 9.86
C VAL A 271 -25.95 -32.83 8.80
N GLN A 272 -26.61 -33.94 9.10
CA GLN A 272 -26.88 -34.99 8.11
C GLN A 272 -27.76 -34.48 6.97
N SER A 273 -28.84 -33.76 7.31
CA SER A 273 -29.78 -33.20 6.33
C SER A 273 -29.11 -32.20 5.39
N ILE A 274 -28.28 -31.27 5.90
CA ILE A 274 -27.62 -30.28 5.04
C ILE A 274 -26.55 -30.92 4.14
N MET A 275 -25.86 -31.95 4.64
CA MET A 275 -24.85 -32.68 3.86
C MET A 275 -25.48 -33.67 2.86
N GLN A 276 -26.77 -33.95 2.96
CA GLN A 276 -27.47 -34.82 2.03
C GLN A 276 -27.35 -34.29 0.60
N GLY A 277 -26.95 -35.17 -0.32
CA GLY A 277 -26.74 -34.84 -1.74
C GLY A 277 -25.37 -34.20 -2.04
N ILE A 278 -24.50 -33.98 -1.05
CA ILE A 278 -23.11 -33.60 -1.29
C ILE A 278 -22.27 -34.87 -1.39
N ASN A 279 -21.92 -35.25 -2.62
CA ASN A 279 -21.16 -36.47 -2.88
C ASN A 279 -19.64 -36.24 -2.85
N GLU A 280 -19.19 -35.02 -3.16
CA GLU A 280 -17.77 -34.67 -3.25
C GLU A 280 -17.51 -33.23 -2.80
N ILE A 281 -16.46 -33.05 -1.98
CA ILE A 281 -15.97 -31.72 -1.61
C ILE A 281 -14.84 -31.34 -2.57
N HIS A 282 -15.13 -30.38 -3.45
CA HIS A 282 -14.22 -29.89 -4.48
C HIS A 282 -13.21 -28.90 -3.92
N ASP A 283 -13.62 -28.10 -2.94
CA ASP A 283 -12.74 -27.15 -2.26
C ASP A 283 -13.15 -26.93 -0.80
N TRP A 284 -12.21 -26.49 0.01
CA TRP A 284 -12.50 -26.05 1.38
C TRP A 284 -11.59 -24.93 1.84
N LYS A 285 -12.19 -24.01 2.57
CA LYS A 285 -11.55 -22.84 3.17
C LYS A 285 -11.68 -22.91 4.67
N ILE A 286 -10.64 -22.47 5.39
CA ILE A 286 -10.71 -22.30 6.84
C ILE A 286 -10.29 -20.89 7.24
N ILE A 287 -11.01 -20.36 8.22
CA ILE A 287 -10.79 -19.04 8.83
C ILE A 287 -10.62 -19.25 10.32
N MET A 288 -9.52 -18.80 10.89
CA MET A 288 -9.30 -18.77 12.33
C MET A 288 -10.04 -17.56 12.92
N GLN A 289 -10.95 -17.79 13.88
CA GLN A 289 -11.61 -16.72 14.64
C GLN A 289 -10.87 -16.42 15.94
N ASP A 290 -10.39 -17.48 16.60
CA ASP A 290 -9.50 -17.44 17.75
C ASP A 290 -8.57 -18.68 17.71
N SER A 291 -7.71 -18.87 18.71
CA SER A 291 -6.73 -19.98 18.73
C SER A 291 -7.32 -21.40 18.69
N LYS A 292 -8.63 -21.56 18.93
CA LYS A 292 -9.33 -22.85 19.01
C LYS A 292 -10.61 -22.90 18.17
N THR A 293 -11.13 -21.78 17.72
CA THR A 293 -12.39 -21.65 16.98
C THR A 293 -12.12 -21.28 15.54
N PHE A 294 -12.69 -22.07 14.63
CA PHE A 294 -12.47 -21.97 13.20
C PHE A 294 -13.78 -21.97 12.44
N ARG A 295 -13.90 -21.19 11.37
CA ARG A 295 -14.96 -21.37 10.37
C ARG A 295 -14.41 -22.18 9.21
N LEU A 296 -14.91 -23.38 9.04
CA LEU A 296 -14.63 -24.23 7.89
C LEU A 296 -15.76 -24.08 6.88
N THR A 297 -15.44 -23.66 5.65
CA THR A 297 -16.40 -23.67 4.54
C THR A 297 -16.02 -24.76 3.57
N VAL A 298 -16.92 -25.70 3.32
CA VAL A 298 -16.77 -26.75 2.31
C VAL A 298 -17.59 -26.37 1.09
N PHE A 299 -17.04 -26.63 -0.09
CA PHE A 299 -17.66 -26.33 -1.38
C PHE A 299 -17.78 -27.60 -2.20
N SER A 300 -18.97 -27.82 -2.75
CA SER A 300 -19.31 -28.91 -3.64
C SER A 300 -19.89 -28.34 -4.91
N LEU A 301 -19.45 -28.85 -6.06
CA LEU A 301 -20.06 -28.55 -7.35
C LEU A 301 -20.66 -29.85 -7.89
N ASP A 302 -21.97 -29.97 -7.81
CA ASP A 302 -22.70 -31.08 -8.41
C ASP A 302 -23.40 -30.59 -9.69
N GLU A 303 -23.24 -31.28 -10.82
CA GLU A 303 -23.87 -30.88 -12.08
C GLU A 303 -25.40 -30.89 -12.02
N SER A 304 -25.98 -31.72 -11.15
CA SER A 304 -27.43 -31.90 -11.02
C SER A 304 -28.09 -30.95 -10.03
N ILE A 305 -27.37 -30.55 -8.97
CA ILE A 305 -27.89 -29.68 -7.89
C ILE A 305 -27.33 -28.26 -7.98
N GLY A 306 -26.22 -28.08 -8.68
CA GLY A 306 -25.46 -26.83 -8.74
C GLY A 306 -24.48 -26.67 -7.58
N PRO A 307 -23.80 -25.51 -7.50
CA PRO A 307 -22.81 -25.22 -6.47
C PRO A 307 -23.46 -25.08 -5.09
N ARG A 308 -22.93 -25.80 -4.10
CA ARG A 308 -23.33 -25.69 -2.70
C ARG A 308 -22.12 -25.39 -1.83
N ALA A 309 -22.31 -24.51 -0.84
CA ALA A 309 -21.29 -24.20 0.14
C ALA A 309 -21.88 -24.25 1.54
N VAL A 310 -21.27 -25.01 2.44
CA VAL A 310 -21.69 -25.12 3.84
C VAL A 310 -20.58 -24.62 4.74
N THR A 311 -20.90 -23.71 5.64
CA THR A 311 -19.95 -23.19 6.63
C THR A 311 -20.24 -23.77 8.01
N PHE A 312 -19.26 -24.42 8.61
CA PHE A 312 -19.28 -24.94 9.96
C PHE A 312 -18.44 -24.06 10.88
N THR A 313 -19.00 -23.70 12.03
CA THR A 313 -18.25 -23.15 13.16
C THR A 313 -17.74 -24.31 14.00
N LEU A 314 -16.42 -24.49 14.03
CA LEU A 314 -15.73 -25.60 14.66
C LEU A 314 -14.95 -25.12 15.88
N PHE A 315 -14.94 -25.92 16.93
CA PHE A 315 -14.04 -25.78 18.07
C PHE A 315 -13.08 -26.98 18.12
N LEU A 316 -11.78 -26.71 18.18
CA LEU A 316 -10.72 -27.70 18.34
C LEU A 316 -10.17 -27.62 19.76
N ASN A 317 -10.29 -28.71 20.52
CA ASN A 317 -9.74 -28.76 21.87
C ASN A 317 -8.20 -28.96 21.87
N HIS A 318 -7.58 -29.04 23.05
CA HIS A 318 -6.14 -29.26 23.21
C HIS A 318 -5.64 -30.60 22.60
N ARG A 319 -6.53 -31.56 22.37
CA ARG A 319 -6.23 -32.84 21.69
C ARG A 319 -6.54 -32.80 20.19
N ASN A 320 -6.87 -31.62 19.64
CA ASN A 320 -7.32 -31.42 18.28
C ASN A 320 -8.59 -32.23 17.92
N SER A 321 -9.42 -32.56 18.90
CA SER A 321 -10.75 -33.10 18.62
C SER A 321 -11.65 -31.98 18.13
N VAL A 322 -12.24 -32.19 16.96
CA VAL A 322 -13.17 -31.27 16.30
C VAL A 322 -14.55 -31.39 16.97
N LEU A 323 -15.20 -30.25 17.16
CA LEU A 323 -16.58 -30.16 17.65
C LEU A 323 -17.33 -29.12 16.81
N ILE A 324 -18.50 -29.47 16.30
CA ILE A 324 -19.40 -28.53 15.61
C ILE A 324 -20.13 -27.70 16.66
N LYS A 325 -20.07 -26.39 16.52
CA LYS A 325 -20.81 -25.42 17.35
C LYS A 325 -22.06 -24.91 16.66
N ASP A 326 -21.93 -24.67 15.37
CA ASP A 326 -22.99 -24.13 14.53
C ASP A 326 -22.66 -24.43 13.06
N PHE A 327 -23.64 -24.34 12.19
CA PHE A 327 -23.43 -24.46 10.75
C PHE A 327 -24.47 -23.62 9.97
N LYS A 328 -24.11 -23.24 8.75
CA LYS A 328 -24.97 -22.47 7.85
C LYS A 328 -24.79 -22.93 6.41
N GLU A 329 -25.89 -23.13 5.69
CA GLU A 329 -25.87 -23.20 4.23
C GLU A 329 -25.69 -21.80 3.66
N ASN A 330 -24.69 -21.62 2.79
CA ASN A 330 -24.46 -20.33 2.15
C ASN A 330 -25.35 -20.22 0.92
N GLU A 331 -26.01 -19.07 0.80
CA GLU A 331 -26.77 -18.74 -0.40
C GLU A 331 -25.80 -18.55 -1.57
N PHE A 332 -26.04 -19.32 -2.63
CA PHE A 332 -25.34 -19.14 -3.88
C PHE A 332 -25.95 -17.94 -4.61
N VAL A 333 -25.16 -16.87 -4.76
CA VAL A 333 -25.64 -15.62 -5.39
C VAL A 333 -25.56 -15.71 -6.92
N ALA A 334 -24.39 -16.02 -7.47
CA ALA A 334 -24.17 -16.11 -8.92
C ALA A 334 -22.82 -16.78 -9.25
N ALA A 335 -22.71 -17.28 -10.48
CA ALA A 335 -21.45 -17.71 -11.09
C ALA A 335 -21.02 -16.70 -12.17
N HIS A 336 -19.74 -16.34 -12.15
CA HIS A 336 -19.14 -15.45 -13.15
C HIS A 336 -17.91 -16.12 -13.77
N LYS A 337 -17.70 -15.93 -15.07
CA LYS A 337 -16.46 -16.34 -15.72
C LYS A 337 -15.37 -15.33 -15.36
N LEU A 338 -14.28 -15.81 -14.77
CA LEU A 338 -13.12 -14.99 -14.49
C LEU A 338 -12.30 -14.80 -15.79
N PRO A 339 -11.92 -13.55 -16.15
CA PRO A 339 -10.95 -13.32 -17.20
C PRO A 339 -9.63 -14.03 -16.91
N LYS A 340 -8.90 -14.47 -17.95
CA LYS A 340 -7.67 -15.28 -17.79
C LYS A 340 -6.61 -14.65 -16.89
N ASN A 341 -6.54 -13.32 -16.83
CA ASN A 341 -5.55 -12.58 -16.04
C ASN A 341 -6.14 -11.93 -14.78
N PHE A 342 -7.41 -12.17 -14.46
CA PHE A 342 -8.03 -11.59 -13.28
C PHE A 342 -7.63 -12.35 -12.02
N ARG A 343 -7.15 -11.62 -11.01
CA ARG A 343 -6.84 -12.16 -9.70
C ARG A 343 -7.51 -11.29 -8.65
N ILE A 344 -8.28 -11.92 -7.76
CA ILE A 344 -8.84 -11.23 -6.60
C ILE A 344 -7.67 -10.92 -5.65
N PRO A 345 -7.35 -9.65 -5.37
CA PRO A 345 -6.29 -9.29 -4.46
C PRO A 345 -6.63 -9.78 -3.06
N ARG A 346 -5.67 -10.45 -2.43
CA ARG A 346 -5.81 -11.00 -1.08
C ARG A 346 -4.73 -10.43 -0.17
N GLN A 347 -5.12 -10.04 1.04
CA GLN A 347 -4.21 -9.67 2.11
C GLN A 347 -4.37 -10.66 3.25
N MET A 348 -3.28 -11.30 3.67
CA MET A 348 -3.28 -12.31 4.76
C MET A 348 -4.34 -13.42 4.58
N GLY A 349 -4.64 -13.74 3.32
CA GLY A 349 -5.63 -14.74 2.92
C GLY A 349 -7.09 -14.26 2.82
N MET A 350 -7.39 -13.02 3.20
CA MET A 350 -8.72 -12.41 3.01
C MET A 350 -8.79 -11.61 1.71
N SER A 351 -9.96 -11.62 1.06
CA SER A 351 -10.24 -10.69 -0.04
C SER A 351 -10.31 -9.27 0.53
N MET A 352 -9.61 -8.33 -0.10
CA MET A 352 -9.75 -6.91 0.22
C MET A 352 -10.93 -6.25 -0.49
N LEU A 353 -11.49 -6.96 -1.47
CA LEU A 353 -12.62 -6.50 -2.26
C LEU A 353 -13.93 -7.06 -1.70
N SER A 354 -14.95 -6.21 -1.66
CA SER A 354 -16.32 -6.64 -1.46
C SER A 354 -16.84 -7.40 -2.69
N TYR A 355 -17.97 -8.08 -2.52
CA TYR A 355 -18.63 -8.73 -3.67
C TYR A 355 -19.00 -7.71 -4.76
N GLU A 356 -19.45 -6.52 -4.37
CA GLU A 356 -19.81 -5.44 -5.29
C GLU A 356 -18.59 -4.94 -6.09
N ASP A 357 -17.43 -4.80 -5.43
CA ASP A 357 -16.19 -4.41 -6.10
C ASP A 357 -15.75 -5.44 -7.14
N ILE A 358 -15.85 -6.74 -6.79
CA ILE A 358 -15.52 -7.83 -7.71
C ILE A 358 -16.46 -7.80 -8.93
N LEU A 359 -17.76 -7.59 -8.71
CA LEU A 359 -18.73 -7.46 -9.80
C LEU A 359 -18.46 -6.26 -10.69
N ALA A 360 -18.13 -5.10 -10.11
CA ALA A 360 -17.81 -3.90 -10.87
C ALA A 360 -16.60 -4.13 -11.78
N MET A 361 -15.58 -4.85 -11.31
CA MET A 361 -14.41 -5.20 -12.12
C MET A 361 -14.75 -6.18 -13.24
N LEU A 362 -15.57 -7.20 -12.98
CA LEU A 362 -15.95 -8.19 -14.00
C LEU A 362 -16.79 -7.59 -15.13
N LYS A 363 -17.56 -6.52 -14.86
CA LYS A 363 -18.36 -5.81 -15.86
C LYS A 363 -17.56 -4.83 -16.73
N GLN A 364 -16.34 -4.47 -16.34
CA GLN A 364 -15.50 -3.57 -17.13
C GLN A 364 -14.76 -4.29 -18.26
N ASP A 365 -14.68 -5.62 -18.20
CA ASP A 365 -14.01 -6.48 -19.18
C ASP A 365 -14.98 -7.21 -20.14
N GLU A 366 -16.31 -6.97 -20.03
CA GLU A 366 -17.33 -7.33 -21.03
C GLU A 366 -17.59 -6.17 -21.98
#